data_AF-S8AUV0-F1
#
_entry.id   AF-S8AUV0-F1
#
_cell.length_a   1.000
_cell.length_b   1.000
_cell.length_c   1.000
_cell.angle_alpha   90.00
_cell.angle_beta   90.00
_cell.angle_gamma   90.00
#
_symmetry.space_group_name_H-M   'P 1'
#
loop_
_entity.id
_entity.type
_entity.pdbx_description
1 polymer ?
#
loop_
_entity_poly.entity_id
_entity_poly.type
_entity_poly.pdbx_seq_one_letter_code
_entity_poly.pdbx_strand_id
1 'polypeptide(L)' 'MCSVYVFLYDCGCCVREGEVVHCAKVGTAACPGVKEIFRRRDGFKCPAHGG' A
#
# COMPACT_ATOMS: atom_id res chain seq x y z
N MET A 1 -7.79 -9.83 7.28
CA MET A 1 -8.24 -8.59 6.61
C MET A 1 -7.44 -8.45 5.33
N CYS A 2 -8.03 -8.02 4.20
CA CYS A 2 -7.23 -7.78 3.01
C CYS A 2 -6.48 -6.45 3.17
N SER A 3 -5.23 -6.38 2.76
CA SER A 3 -4.42 -5.17 2.94
C SER A 3 -3.40 -4.98 1.83
N VAL A 4 -3.07 -3.73 1.52
CA VAL A 4 -1.96 -3.37 0.64
C VAL A 4 -1.09 -2.33 1.32
N TYR A 5 0.22 -2.45 1.18
CA TYR A 5 1.16 -1.46 1.70
C TYR A 5 1.35 -0.34 0.68
N VAL A 6 1.40 0.90 1.15
CA VAL A 6 1.61 2.08 0.31
C VAL A 6 2.72 2.91 0.93
N PHE A 7 3.78 3.16 0.17
CA PHE A 7 4.84 4.08 0.59
C PHE A 7 4.46 5.51 0.29
N LEU A 8 4.53 6.35 1.33
CA LEU A 8 4.43 7.80 1.21
C LEU A 8 5.84 8.38 1.29
N TYR A 9 6.28 9.02 0.21
CA TYR A 9 7.59 9.67 0.11
C TYR A 9 7.48 11.16 0.48
N ASP A 10 8.60 11.80 0.83
CA ASP A 10 8.65 13.23 1.20
C ASP A 10 8.13 14.18 0.12
N CYS A 11 8.32 13.81 -1.15
CA CYS A 11 7.79 14.53 -2.30
C CYS A 11 6.26 14.44 -2.44
N GLY A 12 5.57 13.71 -1.56
CA GLY A 12 4.11 13.53 -1.57
C GLY A 12 3.63 12.36 -2.43
N CYS A 13 4.52 11.65 -3.13
CA CYS A 13 4.14 10.50 -3.94
C CYS A 13 3.74 9.30 -3.06
N CYS A 14 2.67 8.62 -3.49
CA CYS A 14 2.22 7.35 -2.94
C CYS A 14 2.53 6.22 -3.93
N VAL A 15 3.30 5.21 -3.51
CA VAL A 15 3.62 4.04 -4.35
C VAL A 15 3.14 2.78 -3.65
N ARG A 16 2.33 1.97 -4.35
CA ARG A 16 1.91 0.67 -3.82
C ARG A 16 3.11 -0.26 -3.74
N GLU A 17 3.35 -0.79 -2.55
CA GLU A 17 4.33 -1.84 -2.32
C GLU A 17 3.66 -3.18 -2.60
N GLY A 18 3.93 -3.73 -3.79
CA GLY A 18 3.47 -5.05 -4.19
C GLY A 18 1.95 -5.14 -4.41
N GLU A 19 1.45 -6.38 -4.32
CA GLU A 19 0.05 -6.71 -4.55
C GLU A 19 -0.76 -6.73 -3.25
N VAL A 20 -2.08 -6.81 -3.38
CA VAL A 20 -2.99 -6.92 -2.24
C VAL A 20 -2.78 -8.27 -1.54
N VAL A 21 -2.46 -8.22 -0.25
CA VAL A 21 -2.52 -9.41 0.60
C VAL A 21 -3.98 -9.74 0.87
N HIS A 22 -4.46 -10.82 0.28
CA HIS A 22 -5.83 -11.28 0.46
C HIS A 22 -5.98 -12.07 1.77
N CYS A 23 -7.09 -11.83 2.48
CA CYS A 23 -7.46 -12.68 3.61
C CYS A 23 -8.25 -13.90 3.16
N ALA A 24 -8.36 -14.91 4.04
CA ALA A 24 -9.10 -16.14 3.79
C ALA A 24 -10.59 -15.95 3.44
N LYS A 25 -11.15 -14.75 3.66
CA LYS A 25 -12.55 -14.40 3.38
C LYS A 25 -12.73 -13.64 2.06
N VAL A 26 -11.67 -13.46 1.25
CA VAL A 26 -11.75 -12.76 -0.03
C VAL A 26 -12.88 -13.33 -0.90
N GLY A 27 -13.69 -12.45 -1.51
CA GLY A 27 -14.84 -12.85 -2.32
C GLY A 27 -16.11 -13.21 -1.55
N THR A 28 -16.07 -13.26 -0.21
CA THR A 28 -17.26 -13.47 0.63
C THR A 28 -17.79 -12.15 1.18
N ALA A 29 -19.09 -12.11 1.54
CA ALA A 29 -19.71 -10.95 2.18
C ALA A 29 -19.08 -10.57 3.54
N ALA A 30 -18.33 -11.48 4.16
CA ALA A 30 -17.62 -11.25 5.41
C ALA A 30 -16.22 -10.63 5.23
N CYS A 31 -15.81 -10.33 3.99
CA CYS A 31 -14.58 -9.60 3.72
C CYS A 31 -14.81 -8.10 3.93
N PRO A 32 -14.12 -7.43 4.87
CA PRO A 32 -14.27 -6.00 5.10
C PRO A 32 -13.64 -5.12 4.00
N GLY A 33 -13.19 -5.71 2.89
CA GLY A 33 -12.49 -5.02 1.81
C GLY A 33 -10.98 -4.92 1.99
N VAL A 34 -10.33 -4.21 1.07
CA VAL A 34 -8.89 -3.97 1.06
C VAL A 34 -8.58 -2.68 1.83
N LYS A 35 -7.75 -2.76 2.86
CA LYS A 35 -7.27 -1.59 3.60
C LYS A 35 -5.88 -1.17 3.11
N GLU A 36 -5.72 0.10 2.78
CA GLU A 36 -4.42 0.69 2.48
C GLU A 36 -3.68 0.99 3.78
N ILE A 37 -2.44 0.51 3.89
CA ILE A 37 -1.55 0.73 5.03
C ILE A 37 -0.41 1.63 4.56
N PHE A 38 -0.48 2.89 4.94
CA PHE A 38 0.53 3.89 4.58
C PHE A 38 1.76 3.76 5.48
N ARG A 39 2.94 3.71 4.86
CA ARG A 39 4.25 3.73 5.50
C ARG A 39 5.02 4.92 4.96
N ARG A 40 5.45 5.82 5.83
CA ARG A 40 6.34 6.90 5.40
C ARG A 40 7.74 6.36 5.12
N ARG A 41 8.32 6.82 4.02
CA ARG A 41 9.73 6.60 3.66
C ARG A 41 10.41 7.96 3.56
N ASP A 42 10.69 8.54 4.71
CA ASP A 42 11.42 9.80 4.82
C ASP A 42 12.89 9.57 4.43
N GLY A 43 13.48 10.47 3.64
CA GLY A 43 14.87 10.42 3.17
C GLY A 43 15.16 9.39 2.07
N PHE A 44 14.15 8.65 1.60
CA PHE A 44 14.30 7.75 0.46
C PHE A 44 13.98 8.46 -0.85
N LYS A 45 14.77 8.14 -1.87
CA LYS A 45 14.51 8.64 -3.21
C LYS A 45 13.22 8.04 -3.76
N CYS A 46 12.35 8.91 -4.24
CA CYS A 46 11.08 8.50 -4.81
C CYS A 46 11.30 7.97 -6.24
N PRO A 47 10.79 6.77 -6.58
CA PRO A 47 10.93 6.20 -7.92
C PRO A 47 10.22 7.03 -9.00
N ALA A 48 9.19 7.80 -8.63
CA ALA A 48 8.48 8.67 -9.57
C ALA A 48 9.32 9.87 -10.07
N HIS A 49 10.37 10.24 -9.32
CA HIS A 49 11.23 11.39 -9.63
C HIS A 49 12.64 10.98 -10.09
N GLY A 50 12.80 9.76 -10.58
CA GLY A 50 14.07 9.28 -11.15
C GLY A 50 15.02 8.57 -10.17
N GLY A 51 14.66 8.49 -8.88
CA GLY A 51 15.29 7.57 -7.92
C GLY A 51 16.76 7.76 -7.59
#